data_AF-A0A0V0GCX8-F1
#
_entry.id   AF-A0A0V0GCX8-F1
#
_cell.length_a   1.000
_cell.length_b   1.000
_cell.length_c   1.000
_cell.angle_alpha   90.00
_cell.angle_beta   90.00
_cell.angle_gamma   90.00
#
_symmetry.space_group_name_H-M   'P 1'
#
loop_
_entity.id
_entity.type
_entity.pdbx_description
1 polymer ?
#
loop_
_entity_poly.entity_id
_entity_poly.type
_entity_poly.pdbx_seq_one_letter_code
_entity_poly.pdbx_strand_id
1 'polypeptide(L)'
;VNVFISIHFFFLKLGSMLCPPGKEFNVTLSSYFPDRSFENVENGMSDIKRNKLQTLQDFVDGRTEYVTAAMDSSLQLPYGTKVCVPWLNKHYNKDILFEIRDSCSDLTGAGYSRLDVCVRTEEDSYDLAVNRRATLIFREN
;
A
#
# COMPACT_ATOMS: atom_id res chain seq x y z
N VAL A 1 45.54 12.41 17.17
CA VAL A 1 44.17 12.02 17.60
C VAL A 1 43.32 11.92 16.34
N ASN A 2 43.07 10.72 15.85
CA ASN A 2 42.34 10.50 14.60
C ASN A 2 40.83 10.54 14.87
N VAL A 3 40.16 11.58 14.38
CA VAL A 3 38.69 11.68 14.40
C VAL A 3 38.19 11.28 13.02
N PHE A 4 38.09 9.97 12.79
CA PHE A 4 37.42 9.36 11.63
C PHE A 4 36.28 8.50 12.15
N ILE A 5 35.27 9.13 12.78
CA ILE A 5 34.06 8.42 13.19
C ILE A 5 32.84 9.24 12.79
N SER A 6 31.98 8.59 12.00
CA SER A 6 30.57 8.90 11.80
C SER A 6 30.16 9.90 10.71
N ILE A 7 30.50 9.62 9.46
CA ILE A 7 29.70 10.10 8.31
C ILE A 7 28.97 8.94 7.59
N HIS A 8 29.41 7.68 7.80
CA HIS A 8 28.78 6.51 7.17
C HIS A 8 27.41 6.10 7.75
N PHE A 9 27.03 6.55 8.94
CA PHE A 9 25.74 6.20 9.55
C PHE A 9 24.60 7.15 9.17
N PHE A 10 24.89 8.31 8.57
CA PHE A 10 23.85 9.28 8.17
C PHE A 10 23.28 9.01 6.78
N PHE A 11 24.00 8.30 5.90
CA PHE A 11 23.52 8.00 4.54
C PHE A 11 22.57 6.80 4.46
N LEU A 12 22.63 5.87 5.41
CA LEU A 12 21.78 4.66 5.36
C LEU A 12 20.31 4.93 5.70
N LYS A 13 20.01 6.01 6.42
CA LYS A 13 18.64 6.30 6.86
C LYS A 13 17.81 7.13 5.87
N LEU A 14 18.46 7.74 4.87
CA LEU A 14 17.78 8.47 3.79
C LEU A 14 17.42 7.57 2.60
N GLY A 15 18.04 6.39 2.50
CA GLY A 15 17.78 5.42 1.42
C GLY A 15 16.55 4.53 1.65
N SER A 16 16.06 4.40 2.89
CA SER A 16 15.01 3.43 3.26
C SER A 16 13.58 3.96 3.14
N MET A 17 13.37 5.11 2.51
CA MET A 17 12.04 5.72 2.32
C MET A 17 11.71 5.92 0.84
N LEU A 18 12.69 5.71 -0.03
CA LEU A 18 12.53 5.82 -1.47
C LEU A 18 12.01 4.47 -1.97
N CYS A 19 10.93 4.53 -2.74
CA CYS A 19 10.47 3.38 -3.49
C CYS A 19 11.60 2.87 -4.40
N PRO A 20 11.74 1.55 -4.58
CA PRO A 20 12.69 1.01 -5.52
C PRO A 20 12.35 1.47 -6.95
N PRO A 21 13.32 1.43 -7.88
CA PRO A 21 13.07 1.73 -9.29
C PRO A 21 11.94 0.86 -9.86
N GLY A 22 11.21 1.43 -10.81
CA GLY A 22 10.12 0.72 -11.44
C GLY A 22 9.25 1.62 -12.30
N LYS A 23 8.18 1.05 -12.86
CA LYS A 23 7.27 1.77 -13.74
C LYS A 23 6.34 2.67 -12.93
N GLU A 24 6.33 3.96 -13.26
CA GLU A 24 5.53 4.96 -12.57
C GLU A 24 4.18 5.22 -13.25
N PHE A 25 3.16 5.45 -12.43
CA PHE A 25 1.83 5.84 -12.85
C PHE A 25 1.27 6.95 -11.95
N ASN A 26 0.54 7.89 -12.54
CA ASN A 26 -0.27 8.82 -11.77
C ASN A 26 -1.59 8.14 -11.40
N VAL A 27 -1.88 8.09 -10.11
CA VAL A 27 -3.05 7.41 -9.57
C VAL A 27 -3.87 8.33 -8.67
N THR A 28 -5.16 8.05 -8.56
CA THR A 28 -5.99 8.51 -7.45
C THR A 28 -5.97 7.41 -6.40
N LEU A 29 -5.45 7.74 -5.22
CA LEU A 29 -5.60 6.92 -4.02
C LEU A 29 -7.00 7.14 -3.47
N SER A 30 -7.63 6.03 -3.11
CA SER A 30 -8.78 5.98 -2.21
C SER A 30 -8.54 4.86 -1.20
N SER A 31 -9.43 4.74 -0.24
CA SER A 31 -9.36 3.67 0.76
C SER A 31 -10.66 2.91 0.87
N TYR A 32 -10.54 1.66 1.30
CA TYR A 32 -11.64 0.83 1.75
C TYR A 32 -11.26 0.17 3.06
N PHE A 33 -12.25 -0.17 3.87
CA PHE A 33 -12.04 -0.89 5.11
C PHE A 33 -12.93 -2.14 5.11
N PRO A 34 -12.48 -3.23 5.75
CA PRO A 34 -13.33 -4.39 5.88
C PRO A 34 -14.48 -4.11 6.85
N ASP A 35 -15.70 -4.38 6.43
CA ASP A 35 -16.86 -4.23 7.29
C ASP A 35 -16.90 -5.38 8.32
N ARG A 36 -16.50 -5.05 9.55
CA ARG A 36 -16.44 -6.00 10.67
C ARG A 36 -17.80 -6.29 11.28
N SER A 37 -18.86 -5.55 10.95
CA SER A 37 -20.22 -5.88 11.42
C SER A 37 -20.71 -7.23 10.88
N PHE A 38 -20.06 -7.72 9.82
CA PHE A 38 -20.26 -9.03 9.23
C PHE A 38 -19.23 -10.06 9.72
N GLU A 39 -18.96 -10.16 11.03
CA GLU A 39 -18.01 -11.14 11.61
C GLU A 39 -18.27 -12.59 11.18
N ASN A 40 -19.49 -12.92 10.73
CA ASN A 40 -19.89 -14.23 10.24
C ASN A 40 -19.71 -14.42 8.72
N VAL A 41 -19.21 -13.42 7.99
CA VAL A 41 -18.95 -13.51 6.56
C VAL A 41 -17.45 -13.59 6.36
N GLU A 42 -16.94 -14.80 6.12
CA GLU A 42 -15.56 -15.08 5.67
C GLU A 42 -15.07 -14.13 4.56
N ASN A 43 -15.99 -13.51 3.80
CA ASN A 43 -15.70 -12.60 2.69
C ASN A 43 -15.48 -11.12 3.10
N GLY A 44 -15.92 -10.67 4.28
CA GLY A 44 -15.79 -9.25 4.66
C GLY A 44 -14.38 -8.83 5.07
N MET A 45 -13.51 -9.81 5.35
CA MET A 45 -12.16 -9.63 5.88
C MET A 45 -11.09 -10.28 4.99
N SER A 46 -11.46 -10.74 3.80
CA SER A 46 -10.58 -11.53 2.94
C SER A 46 -10.45 -10.95 1.53
N ASP A 47 -9.29 -11.14 0.91
CA ASP A 47 -9.02 -10.76 -0.47
C ASP A 47 -9.66 -11.73 -1.50
N ILE A 48 -9.40 -11.51 -2.81
CA ILE A 48 -9.98 -12.34 -3.89
C ILE A 48 -9.58 -13.83 -3.81
N LYS A 49 -8.54 -14.16 -3.05
CA LYS A 49 -8.09 -15.54 -2.81
C LYS A 49 -8.50 -16.08 -1.43
N ARG A 50 -9.38 -15.38 -0.71
CA ARG A 50 -9.84 -15.69 0.65
C ARG A 50 -8.72 -15.63 1.70
N ASN A 51 -7.63 -14.91 1.43
CA ASN A 51 -6.62 -14.64 2.45
C ASN A 51 -7.01 -13.39 3.24
N LYS A 52 -6.67 -13.36 4.53
CA LYS A 52 -6.95 -12.22 5.40
C LYS A 52 -6.34 -10.92 4.84
N LEU A 53 -7.17 -9.88 4.74
CA LEU A 53 -6.76 -8.53 4.36
C LEU A 53 -5.73 -7.98 5.36
N GLN A 54 -4.69 -7.33 4.85
CA GLN A 54 -3.64 -6.70 5.64
C GLN A 54 -3.79 -5.18 5.54
N THR A 55 -4.06 -4.54 6.67
CA THR A 55 -4.40 -3.11 6.69
C THR A 55 -3.16 -2.23 6.78
N LEU A 56 -3.25 -1.00 6.28
CA LEU A 56 -2.19 0.00 6.39
C LEU A 56 -1.76 0.22 7.85
N GLN A 57 -2.72 0.35 8.77
CA GLN A 57 -2.43 0.56 10.18
C GLN A 57 -1.76 -0.67 10.80
N ASP A 58 -2.14 -1.90 10.41
CA ASP A 58 -1.45 -3.11 10.88
C ASP A 58 0.01 -3.13 10.41
N PHE A 59 0.29 -2.69 9.19
CA PHE A 59 1.65 -2.57 8.69
C PHE A 59 2.45 -1.50 9.44
N VAL A 60 1.86 -0.32 9.63
CA VAL A 60 2.49 0.79 10.38
C VAL A 60 2.81 0.36 11.81
N ASP A 61 1.93 -0.43 12.44
CA ASP A 61 2.13 -1.01 13.77
C ASP A 61 3.11 -2.20 13.80
N GLY A 62 3.60 -2.67 12.64
CA GLY A 62 4.54 -3.79 12.53
C GLY A 62 3.92 -5.16 12.74
N ARG A 63 2.61 -5.32 12.50
CA ARG A 63 1.86 -6.57 12.68
C ARG A 63 1.77 -7.42 11.41
N THR A 64 2.14 -6.86 10.27
CA THR A 64 2.10 -7.51 8.96
C THR A 64 3.22 -6.97 8.07
N GLU A 65 3.56 -7.74 7.04
CA GLU A 65 4.71 -7.49 6.15
C GLU A 65 4.33 -6.75 4.86
N TYR A 66 3.04 -6.58 4.59
CA TYR A 66 2.53 -5.82 3.45
C TYR A 66 1.15 -5.22 3.75
N VAL A 67 0.74 -4.27 2.92
CA VAL A 67 -0.61 -3.71 2.89
C VAL A 67 -1.35 -4.27 1.68
N THR A 68 -2.53 -4.83 1.90
CA THR A 68 -3.41 -5.22 0.80
C THR A 68 -3.90 -3.98 0.07
N ALA A 69 -3.78 -3.98 -1.24
CA ALA A 69 -4.35 -2.96 -2.10
C ALA A 69 -5.16 -3.60 -3.24
N ALA A 70 -6.08 -2.81 -3.76
CA ALA A 70 -6.96 -3.18 -4.85
C ALA A 70 -6.73 -2.31 -6.08
N MET A 71 -6.77 -2.93 -7.26
CA MET A 71 -6.70 -2.26 -8.56
C MET A 71 -7.69 -2.91 -9.53
N ASP A 72 -7.85 -2.31 -10.71
CA ASP A 72 -8.71 -2.82 -11.77
C ASP A 72 -8.32 -4.26 -12.18
N SER A 73 -9.27 -5.18 -12.02
CA SER A 73 -9.11 -6.60 -12.42
C SER A 73 -8.80 -6.80 -13.90
N SER A 74 -9.20 -5.87 -14.78
CA SER A 74 -8.92 -5.97 -16.23
C SER A 74 -7.44 -5.91 -16.56
N LEU A 75 -6.60 -5.37 -15.67
CA LEU A 75 -5.15 -5.35 -15.81
C LEU A 75 -4.50 -6.74 -15.75
N GLN A 76 -5.20 -7.73 -15.18
CA GLN A 76 -4.71 -9.12 -15.04
C GLN A 76 -3.32 -9.19 -14.36
N LEU A 77 -3.08 -8.33 -13.38
CA LEU A 77 -1.83 -8.32 -12.62
C LEU A 77 -1.66 -9.65 -11.86
N PRO A 78 -0.44 -10.21 -11.79
CA PRO A 78 -0.17 -11.35 -10.92
C PRO A 78 -0.59 -11.05 -9.47
N TYR A 79 -1.23 -12.00 -8.81
CA TYR A 79 -1.60 -11.86 -7.40
C TYR A 79 -0.35 -11.61 -6.54
N GLY A 80 -0.40 -10.57 -5.70
CA GLY A 80 0.76 -10.16 -4.90
C GLY A 80 1.72 -9.22 -5.65
N THR A 81 1.30 -8.63 -6.78
CA THR A 81 2.10 -7.63 -7.49
C THR A 81 2.51 -6.52 -6.53
N LYS A 82 3.82 -6.29 -6.42
CA LYS A 82 4.39 -5.37 -5.45
C LYS A 82 4.42 -3.96 -6.00
N VAL A 83 3.87 -3.02 -5.24
CA VAL A 83 3.86 -1.62 -5.60
C VAL A 83 4.33 -0.76 -4.42
N CYS A 84 4.61 0.50 -4.71
CA CYS A 84 5.10 1.46 -3.74
C CYS A 84 4.48 2.84 -4.01
N VAL A 85 4.13 3.55 -2.94
CA VAL A 85 3.55 4.89 -3.01
C VAL A 85 4.50 5.84 -2.26
N PRO A 86 5.39 6.59 -2.95
CA PRO A 86 6.41 7.41 -2.29
C PRO A 86 5.83 8.41 -1.30
N TRP A 87 4.63 8.94 -1.60
CA TRP A 87 3.91 9.83 -0.70
C TRP A 87 3.60 9.19 0.65
N LEU A 88 3.05 7.97 0.66
CA LEU A 88 2.69 7.27 1.90
C LEU A 88 3.95 6.88 2.68
N ASN A 89 5.02 6.47 1.98
CA ASN A 89 6.30 6.20 2.62
C ASN A 89 6.83 7.42 3.39
N LYS A 90 6.77 8.60 2.75
CA LYS A 90 7.14 9.87 3.38
C LYS A 90 6.22 10.23 4.54
N HIS A 91 4.90 10.05 4.37
CA HIS A 91 3.89 10.40 5.37
C HIS A 91 4.06 9.58 6.67
N TYR A 92 4.19 8.26 6.57
CA TYR A 92 4.32 7.36 7.73
C TYR A 92 5.76 7.12 8.18
N ASN A 93 6.73 7.73 7.51
CA ASN A 93 8.16 7.51 7.76
C ASN A 93 8.59 6.03 7.70
N LYS A 94 8.08 5.28 6.71
CA LYS A 94 8.27 3.81 6.55
C LYS A 94 8.37 3.42 5.06
N ASP A 95 9.10 2.36 4.72
CA ASP A 95 8.96 1.73 3.40
C ASP A 95 7.75 0.81 3.41
N ILE A 96 6.61 1.30 2.91
CA ILE A 96 5.37 0.53 2.89
C ILE A 96 5.35 -0.33 1.63
N LEU A 97 5.35 -1.65 1.83
CA LEU A 97 5.12 -2.61 0.77
C LEU A 97 3.62 -2.77 0.57
N PHE A 98 3.13 -2.39 -0.61
CA PHE A 98 1.77 -2.68 -1.03
C PHE A 98 1.77 -3.88 -1.95
N GLU A 99 0.78 -4.75 -1.81
CA GLU A 99 0.56 -5.87 -2.71
C GLU A 99 -0.85 -5.83 -3.31
N ILE A 100 -0.93 -5.89 -4.64
CA ILE A 100 -2.20 -5.96 -5.36
C ILE A 100 -2.74 -7.38 -5.21
N ARG A 101 -3.74 -7.51 -4.34
CA ARG A 101 -4.37 -8.80 -4.00
C ARG A 101 -5.88 -8.76 -4.13
N ASP A 102 -6.45 -7.59 -4.39
CA ASP A 102 -7.89 -7.39 -4.36
C ASP A 102 -8.40 -6.56 -5.55
N SER A 103 -9.71 -6.54 -5.77
CA SER A 103 -10.42 -5.73 -6.76
C SER A 103 -11.89 -5.64 -6.37
N CYS A 104 -12.55 -4.54 -6.75
CA CYS A 104 -14.01 -4.42 -6.64
C CYS A 104 -14.63 -3.89 -7.94
N SER A 105 -15.96 -3.91 -8.03
CA SER A 105 -16.69 -3.42 -9.22
C SER A 105 -16.36 -1.97 -9.56
N ASP A 106 -16.15 -1.14 -8.54
CA ASP A 106 -15.91 0.31 -8.68
C ASP A 106 -14.52 0.64 -9.24
N LEU A 107 -13.64 -0.37 -9.34
CA LEU A 107 -12.33 -0.27 -9.97
C LEU A 107 -12.34 -0.71 -11.45
N THR A 108 -13.45 -1.27 -11.94
CA THR A 108 -13.54 -1.81 -13.30
C THR A 108 -13.39 -0.68 -14.34
N GLY A 109 -12.44 -0.83 -15.25
CA GLY A 109 -12.14 0.15 -16.30
C GLY A 109 -11.26 1.32 -15.84
N ALA A 110 -10.87 1.37 -14.57
CA ALA A 110 -9.94 2.38 -14.07
C ALA A 110 -8.49 2.16 -14.54
N GLY A 111 -8.15 0.95 -14.99
CA GLY A 111 -6.80 0.56 -15.37
C GLY A 111 -5.79 0.94 -14.28
N TYR A 112 -4.71 1.63 -14.67
CA TYR A 112 -3.67 2.08 -13.75
C TYR A 112 -4.00 3.40 -13.03
N SER A 113 -5.20 3.99 -13.20
CA SER A 113 -5.49 5.33 -12.69
C SER A 113 -5.99 5.39 -11.25
N ARG A 114 -6.27 4.25 -10.63
CA ARG A 114 -6.80 4.15 -9.26
C ARG A 114 -6.12 3.04 -8.47
N LEU A 115 -5.89 3.30 -7.19
CA LEU A 115 -5.40 2.34 -6.21
C LEU A 115 -6.23 2.49 -4.94
N ASP A 116 -6.92 1.44 -4.53
CA ASP A 116 -7.67 1.43 -3.27
C ASP A 116 -6.82 0.76 -2.19
N VAL A 117 -6.57 1.48 -1.10
CA VAL A 117 -5.75 1.05 0.04
C VAL A 117 -6.65 0.42 1.11
N CYS A 118 -6.32 -0.79 1.55
CA CYS A 118 -7.02 -1.40 2.68
C CYS A 118 -6.60 -0.71 3.99
N VAL A 119 -7.54 -0.04 4.65
CA VAL A 119 -7.36 0.58 5.97
C VAL A 119 -8.14 -0.18 7.04
N ARG A 120 -7.84 0.09 8.32
CA ARG A 120 -8.32 -0.73 9.43
C ARG A 120 -9.76 -0.44 9.84
N THR A 121 -10.18 0.83 9.82
CA THR A 121 -11.54 1.23 10.23
C THR A 121 -12.16 2.24 9.25
N GLU A 122 -13.45 2.51 9.46
CA GLU A 122 -14.15 3.58 8.75
C GLU A 122 -13.49 4.94 8.98
N GLU A 123 -13.09 5.25 10.21
CA GLU A 123 -12.43 6.51 10.54
C GLU A 123 -11.09 6.69 9.80
N ASP A 124 -10.32 5.61 9.68
CA ASP A 124 -9.06 5.62 8.91
C ASP A 124 -9.31 5.88 7.42
N SER A 125 -10.50 5.55 6.90
CA SER A 125 -10.86 5.75 5.50
C SER A 125 -11.10 7.23 5.15
N TYR A 126 -11.23 8.10 6.15
CA TYR A 126 -11.36 9.54 5.96
C TYR A 126 -10.02 10.27 5.95
N ASP A 127 -8.89 9.58 6.19
CA ASP A 127 -7.56 10.20 6.17
C ASP A 127 -7.21 10.69 4.75
N LEU A 128 -6.87 11.98 4.64
CA LEU A 128 -6.45 12.61 3.39
C LEU A 128 -5.13 12.03 2.85
N ALA A 129 -4.31 11.39 3.69
CA ALA A 129 -3.10 10.72 3.27
C ALA A 129 -3.37 9.63 2.23
N VAL A 130 -4.49 8.90 2.38
CA VAL A 130 -4.91 7.78 1.52
C VAL A 130 -6.03 8.16 0.53
N ASN A 131 -6.49 9.41 0.51
CA ASN A 131 -7.54 9.90 -0.40
C ASN A 131 -7.06 11.10 -1.23
N ARG A 132 -6.18 10.85 -2.20
CA ARG A 132 -5.55 11.93 -3.01
C ARG A 132 -4.90 11.41 -4.28
N ARG A 133 -4.54 12.33 -5.18
CA ARG A 133 -3.63 12.00 -6.28
C ARG A 133 -2.20 11.75 -5.79
N ALA A 134 -1.58 10.69 -6.29
CA ALA A 134 -0.21 10.31 -5.96
C ALA A 134 0.48 9.61 -7.14
N THR A 135 1.78 9.38 -6.98
CA THR A 135 2.56 8.50 -7.85
C THR A 135 2.53 7.08 -7.28
N LEU A 136 2.27 6.09 -8.14
CA LEU A 136 2.41 4.68 -7.86
C LEU A 136 3.60 4.14 -8.65
N ILE A 137 4.44 3.33 -8.00
CA ILE A 137 5.59 2.68 -8.62
C ILE A 137 5.40 1.17 -8.54
N PHE A 138 5.38 0.50 -9.68
CA PHE A 138 5.40 -0.97 -9.75
C PHE A 138 6.84 -1.44 -9.56
N ARG A 139 7.09 -2.20 -8.48
CA ARG A 139 8.45 -2.67 -8.15
C ARG A 139 8.87 -3.71 -9.18
N GLU A 140 10.06 -3.58 -9.75
CA GLU A 140 10.67 -4.66 -10.52
C GLU A 140 11.04 -5.80 -9.57
N ASN A 141 10.74 -7.04 -9.98
CA ASN A 141 11.04 -8.25 -9.20
C ASN A 141 12.53 -8.60 -9.23
#